data_AF-A0A080M852-F1
#
_entry.id   AF-A0A080M852-F1
#
_cell.length_a   1.000
_cell.length_b   1.000
_cell.length_c   1.000
_cell.angle_alpha   90.00
_cell.angle_beta   90.00
_cell.angle_gamma   90.00
#
_symmetry.space_group_name_H-M   'P 1'
#
loop_
_entity.id
_entity.type
_entity.pdbx_description
1 polymer ?
#
loop_
_entity_poly.entity_id
_entity_poly.type
_entity_poly.pdbx_seq_one_letter_code
_entity_poly.pdbx_strand_id
1 'polypeptide(L)'
;MKTARPQNSEASAHDKRDFITHDSLKARLQAGEIVTATDYDESIRPQFWTTIAIVQDDMPAVKSSWWTTDERHIDGLRIRQRVFAIRPRQKGVIDATLAALIVFAVVGIVLLAGGAL
;
A
#
# COMPACT_ATOMS: atom_id res chain seq x y z
N MET A 1 -33.99 11.94 21.15
CA MET A 1 -33.80 10.49 21.00
C MET A 1 -32.36 10.24 20.54
N LYS A 2 -31.60 9.45 21.32
CA LYS A 2 -30.16 9.22 21.16
C LYS A 2 -29.96 7.99 20.26
N THR A 3 -29.54 8.18 19.01
CA THR A 3 -29.17 7.07 18.11
C THR A 3 -27.69 6.75 18.31
N ALA A 4 -27.41 5.74 19.14
CA ALA A 4 -26.08 5.17 19.27
C ALA A 4 -25.74 4.38 18.00
N ARG A 5 -24.62 4.74 17.35
CA ARG A 5 -24.06 3.98 16.23
C ARG A 5 -23.43 2.69 16.77
N PRO A 6 -23.65 1.52 16.17
CA PRO A 6 -23.03 0.29 16.63
C PRO A 6 -21.52 0.38 16.44
N GLN A 7 -20.77 0.23 17.53
CA GLN A 7 -19.34 -0.04 17.49
C GLN A 7 -19.20 -1.46 16.92
N ASN A 8 -18.75 -1.56 15.67
CA ASN A 8 -18.37 -2.84 15.10
C ASN A 8 -17.10 -3.29 15.83
N SER A 9 -17.28 -4.14 16.84
CA SER A 9 -16.21 -4.75 17.60
C SER A 9 -15.48 -5.78 16.73
N GLU A 10 -14.55 -5.35 15.90
CA GLU A 10 -13.50 -6.23 15.36
C GLU A 10 -12.42 -6.45 16.43
N ALA A 11 -12.83 -6.96 17.60
CA ALA A 11 -11.93 -7.33 18.69
C ALA A 11 -11.28 -8.71 18.48
N SER A 12 -11.60 -9.40 17.38
CA SER A 12 -11.32 -10.83 17.25
C SER A 12 -9.96 -11.19 16.62
N ALA A 13 -9.07 -10.22 16.41
CA ALA A 13 -7.76 -10.47 15.77
C ALA A 13 -6.55 -9.98 16.60
N HIS A 14 -6.74 -9.64 17.88
CA HIS A 14 -5.66 -9.07 18.70
C HIS A 14 -4.83 -10.12 19.45
N ASP A 15 -5.39 -11.31 19.69
CA ASP A 15 -4.85 -12.34 20.61
C ASP A 15 -3.68 -13.19 20.06
N LYS A 16 -3.14 -12.87 18.88
CA LYS A 16 -2.05 -13.67 18.25
C LYS A 16 -0.88 -12.86 17.70
N ARG A 17 -0.75 -11.58 18.07
CA ARG A 17 0.28 -10.68 17.50
C ARG A 17 1.48 -10.46 18.42
N ASP A 18 1.73 -11.38 19.34
CA ASP A 18 2.72 -11.21 20.40
C ASP A 18 4.18 -11.22 19.92
N PHE A 19 4.43 -11.62 18.67
CA PHE A 19 5.78 -11.64 18.10
C PHE A 19 5.81 -10.97 16.73
N ILE A 20 6.37 -9.76 16.70
CA ILE A 20 6.74 -9.08 15.47
C ILE A 20 8.02 -9.73 14.96
N THR A 21 7.87 -10.63 13.99
CA THR A 21 9.01 -11.18 13.24
C THR A 21 9.02 -10.62 11.83
N HIS A 22 10.21 -10.56 11.23
CA HIS A 22 10.37 -10.18 9.83
C HIS A 22 9.43 -10.99 8.91
N ASP A 23 9.42 -12.31 9.07
CA ASP A 23 8.68 -13.21 8.16
C ASP A 23 7.16 -13.10 8.33
N SER A 24 6.67 -12.92 9.57
CA SER A 24 5.23 -12.73 9.81
C SER A 24 4.73 -11.44 9.17
N LEU A 25 5.50 -10.36 9.26
CA LEU A 25 5.17 -9.06 8.68
C LEU A 25 5.24 -9.12 7.15
N LYS A 26 6.23 -9.82 6.61
CA LYS A 26 6.38 -10.10 5.17
C LYS A 26 5.17 -10.87 4.62
N ALA A 27 4.75 -11.94 5.29
CA ALA A 27 3.60 -12.74 4.89
C ALA A 27 2.30 -11.93 4.87
N ARG A 28 2.06 -11.09 5.88
CA ARG A 28 0.89 -10.20 5.94
C ARG A 28 0.84 -9.21 4.77
N LEU A 29 1.96 -8.55 4.49
CA LEU A 29 2.06 -7.63 3.35
C LEU A 29 1.86 -8.35 2.01
N GLN A 30 2.40 -9.56 1.85
CA GLN A 30 2.19 -10.39 0.67
C GLN A 30 0.75 -10.84 0.49
N ALA A 31 0.02 -11.08 1.59
CA ALA A 31 -1.42 -11.34 1.58
C ALA A 31 -2.26 -10.11 1.20
N GLY A 32 -1.63 -8.95 0.98
CA GLY A 32 -2.30 -7.69 0.64
C GLY A 32 -2.79 -6.90 1.85
N GLU A 33 -2.38 -7.29 3.06
CA GLU A 33 -2.77 -6.59 4.28
C GLU A 33 -2.03 -5.24 4.41
N ILE A 34 -2.75 -4.23 4.92
CA ILE A 34 -2.18 -2.94 5.28
C ILE A 34 -1.76 -3.03 6.75
N VAL A 35 -0.47 -2.86 7.02
CA VAL A 35 0.09 -2.98 8.38
C VAL A 35 0.45 -1.60 8.93
N THR A 36 0.20 -1.41 10.21
CA THR A 36 0.43 -0.14 10.90
C THR A 36 1.03 -0.35 12.29
N ALA A 37 1.67 0.69 12.84
CA ALA A 37 2.27 0.59 14.17
C ALA A 37 1.24 0.42 15.30
N THR A 38 -0.01 0.89 15.13
CA THR A 38 -1.06 0.76 16.16
C THR A 38 -1.71 -0.61 16.19
N ASP A 39 -1.39 -1.47 15.21
CA ASP A 39 -1.81 -2.88 15.22
C ASP A 39 -1.16 -3.69 16.35
N TYR A 40 -0.18 -3.08 17.03
CA TYR A 40 0.68 -3.67 18.03
C TYR A 40 0.64 -2.85 19.32
N ASP A 41 0.88 -3.55 20.43
CA ASP A 41 0.98 -2.93 21.75
C ASP A 41 2.11 -1.88 21.79
N GLU A 42 1.94 -0.85 22.62
CA GLU A 42 2.89 0.26 22.73
C GLU A 42 4.30 -0.20 23.10
N SER A 43 4.41 -1.25 23.92
CA SER A 43 5.68 -1.83 24.35
C SER A 43 6.52 -2.39 23.18
N ILE A 44 5.87 -2.88 22.12
CA ILE A 44 6.51 -3.52 20.97
C ILE A 44 6.56 -2.64 19.71
N ARG A 45 5.96 -1.43 19.75
CA ARG A 45 6.05 -0.46 18.64
C ARG A 45 7.48 -0.12 18.22
N PRO A 46 8.48 0.01 19.12
CA PRO A 46 9.87 0.20 18.68
C PRO A 46 10.38 -0.94 17.79
N GLN A 47 10.01 -2.19 18.12
CA GLN A 47 10.38 -3.38 17.34
C GLN A 47 9.63 -3.44 16.00
N PHE A 48 8.40 -2.93 15.95
CA PHE A 48 7.69 -2.76 14.68
C PHE A 48 8.48 -1.88 13.72
N TRP A 49 8.98 -0.72 14.18
CA TRP A 49 9.71 0.23 13.32
C TRP A 49 11.01 -0.34 12.77
N THR A 50 11.75 -1.11 13.57
CA THR A 50 12.97 -1.76 13.09
C THR A 50 12.65 -2.88 12.10
N THR A 51 11.62 -3.67 12.37
CA THR A 51 11.25 -4.80 11.53
C THR A 51 10.68 -4.34 10.19
N ILE A 52 9.80 -3.34 10.16
CA ILE A 52 9.27 -2.81 8.90
C ILE A 52 10.36 -2.17 8.03
N ALA A 53 11.39 -1.57 8.62
CA ALA A 53 12.53 -1.03 7.87
C ALA A 53 13.28 -2.15 7.15
N ILE A 54 13.59 -3.25 7.84
CA ILE A 54 14.22 -4.44 7.25
C ILE A 54 13.33 -5.01 6.13
N VAL A 55 12.02 -5.14 6.36
CA VAL A 55 11.08 -5.62 5.34
C VAL A 55 11.04 -4.69 4.12
N GLN A 56 11.20 -3.38 4.28
CA GLN A 56 11.25 -2.44 3.17
C GLN A 56 12.54 -2.57 2.33
N ASP A 57 13.67 -2.85 2.98
CA ASP A 57 14.93 -3.15 2.30
C ASP A 57 14.80 -4.46 1.49
N ASP A 58 14.17 -5.48 2.07
CA ASP A 58 13.89 -6.78 1.45
C ASP A 58 12.84 -6.70 0.32
N MET A 59 11.83 -5.84 0.48
CA MET A 59 10.68 -5.71 -0.40
C MET A 59 10.48 -4.25 -0.82
N PRO A 60 11.17 -3.78 -1.87
CA PRO A 60 11.10 -2.38 -2.31
C PRO A 60 9.71 -1.94 -2.82
N ALA A 61 8.80 -2.90 -3.03
CA ALA A 61 7.39 -2.68 -3.38
C ALA A 61 6.53 -2.23 -2.17
N VAL A 62 7.00 -2.46 -0.94
CA VAL A 62 6.33 -2.00 0.28
C VAL A 62 6.55 -0.50 0.41
N LYS A 63 5.46 0.27 0.34
CA LYS A 63 5.50 1.73 0.43
C LYS A 63 4.78 2.20 1.68
N SER A 64 5.38 3.17 2.35
CA SER A 64 4.72 3.90 3.42
C SER A 64 3.79 4.96 2.82
N SER A 65 2.59 5.11 3.37
CA SER A 65 1.71 6.24 3.10
C SER A 65 1.09 6.77 4.39
N TRP A 66 0.45 7.93 4.34
CA TRP A 66 -0.20 8.53 5.49
C TRP A 66 -1.71 8.42 5.34
N TRP A 67 -2.37 7.90 6.37
CA TRP A 67 -3.82 7.90 6.48
C TRP A 67 -4.22 8.77 7.68
N THR A 68 -5.26 9.58 7.52
CA THR A 68 -5.94 10.25 8.64
C THR A 68 -6.81 9.27 9.41
N THR A 69 -6.50 9.08 10.69
CA THR A 69 -7.22 8.16 11.59
C THR A 69 -8.29 8.89 12.38
N ASP A 70 -8.04 10.14 12.78
CA ASP A 70 -9.00 10.98 13.51
C ASP A 70 -8.86 12.45 13.08
N GLU A 71 -9.97 13.18 13.09
CA GLU A 71 -10.04 14.60 12.78
C GLU A 71 -11.05 15.28 13.71
N ARG A 72 -10.57 16.18 14.58
CA ARG A 72 -11.40 16.91 15.53
C ARG A 72 -11.64 18.31 15.01
N HIS A 73 -12.88 18.56 14.59
CA HIS A 73 -13.31 19.83 13.99
C HIS A 73 -13.23 21.04 14.94
N ILE A 74 -13.45 20.83 16.25
CA ILE A 74 -13.49 21.92 17.24
C ILE A 74 -12.07 22.43 17.56
N ASP A 75 -11.06 21.56 17.52
CA ASP A 75 -9.65 21.91 17.83
C ASP A 75 -8.77 22.01 16.57
N GLY A 76 -9.30 21.68 15.39
CA GLY A 76 -8.51 21.58 14.15
C GLY A 76 -7.46 20.47 14.15
N LEU A 77 -7.45 19.58 15.15
CA LEU A 77 -6.45 18.54 15.30
C LEU A 77 -6.73 17.39 14.33
N ARG A 78 -5.75 17.08 13.48
CA ARG A 78 -5.81 15.95 12.55
C ARG A 78 -4.73 14.94 12.89
N ILE A 79 -5.14 13.77 13.37
CA ILE A 79 -4.25 12.66 13.70
C ILE A 79 -4.03 11.83 12.43
N ARG A 80 -2.76 11.73 12.04
CA ARG A 80 -2.34 10.91 10.90
C ARG A 80 -1.46 9.77 11.37
N GLN A 81 -1.64 8.64 10.72
CA GLN A 81 -0.91 7.43 10.98
C GLN A 81 -0.20 6.96 9.72
N ARG A 82 1.02 6.44 9.91
CA ARG A 82 1.78 5.84 8.83
C ARG A 82 1.30 4.41 8.62
N VAL A 83 0.97 4.09 7.38
CA VAL A 83 0.50 2.78 6.95
C VAL A 83 1.46 2.20 5.92
N PHE A 84 1.65 0.88 5.95
CA PHE A 84 2.56 0.16 5.08
C PHE A 84 1.78 -0.88 4.29
N ALA A 85 1.93 -0.84 2.97
CA ALA A 85 1.28 -1.78 2.08
C ALA A 85 2.15 -2.02 0.85
N ILE A 86 2.01 -3.18 0.22
CA ILE A 86 2.54 -3.38 -1.13
C ILE A 86 1.71 -2.50 -2.07
N ARG A 87 2.35 -1.50 -2.67
CA ARG A 87 1.75 -0.83 -3.81
C ARG A 87 2.18 -1.57 -5.06
N PRO A 88 1.24 -2.09 -5.87
CA PRO A 88 1.62 -2.62 -7.17
C PRO A 88 2.34 -1.48 -7.87
N ARG A 89 3.61 -1.71 -8.23
CA ARG A 89 4.32 -0.84 -9.15
C ARG A 89 3.36 -0.74 -10.34
N GLN A 90 2.89 0.46 -10.67
CA GLN A 90 2.29 0.67 -11.96
C GLN A 90 3.40 0.38 -12.98
N LYS A 91 3.57 -0.90 -13.33
CA LYS A 91 4.08 -1.26 -14.64
C LYS A 91 3.08 -0.56 -15.53
N GLY A 92 3.50 0.52 -16.19
CA GLY A 92 2.67 1.18 -17.18
C GLY A 92 2.17 0.06 -18.08
N VAL A 93 0.89 -0.28 -17.95
CA VAL A 93 0.28 -1.25 -18.83
C VAL A 93 0.24 -0.50 -20.13
N ILE A 94 1.15 -0.83 -21.04
CA ILE A 94 1.00 -0.45 -22.43
C ILE A 94 -0.27 -1.17 -22.84
N ASP A 95 -1.37 -0.43 -22.83
CA ASP A 95 -2.64 -0.93 -23.32
C ASP A 95 -2.42 -1.40 -24.78
N ALA A 96 -3.06 -2.50 -25.17
CA ALA A 96 -2.93 -3.06 -26.51
C ALA A 96 -3.24 -1.99 -27.58
N THR A 97 -4.13 -1.07 -27.25
CA THR A 97 -4.46 0.13 -28.03
C THR A 97 -3.26 1.05 -28.25
N LEU A 98 -2.48 1.34 -27.20
CA LEU A 98 -1.27 2.17 -27.29
C LEU A 98 -0.19 1.46 -28.13
N ALA A 99 -0.01 0.16 -27.92
CA ALA A 99 0.93 -0.64 -28.71
C ALA A 99 0.56 -0.64 -30.20
N ALA A 100 -0.72 -0.82 -30.53
CA ALA A 100 -1.21 -0.82 -31.90
C ALA A 100 -1.03 0.55 -32.59
N LEU A 101 -1.26 1.66 -31.88
CA LEU A 101 -1.04 2.99 -32.41
C LEU A 101 0.44 3.28 -32.71
N ILE A 102 1.36 2.81 -31.85
CA ILE A 102 2.80 2.94 -32.09
C ILE A 102 3.20 2.16 -33.36
N VAL A 103 2.73 0.91 -33.49
CA VAL A 103 3.02 0.09 -34.68
C VAL A 103 2.45 0.74 -35.95
N PHE A 104 1.20 1.21 -35.91
CA PHE A 104 0.57 1.88 -37.05
C PHE A 104 1.32 3.15 -37.48
N ALA A 105 1.75 3.97 -36.52
CA ALA A 105 2.54 5.17 -36.80
C ALA A 105 3.89 4.83 -37.45
N VAL A 106 4.60 3.82 -36.93
CA VAL A 106 5.89 3.38 -37.50
C VAL A 106 5.71 2.86 -38.92
N VAL A 107 4.71 2.01 -39.16
CA VAL A 107 4.42 1.48 -40.50
C VAL A 107 4.04 2.61 -41.47
N GLY A 108 3.24 3.58 -41.04
CA GLY A 108 2.89 4.76 -41.83
C GLY A 108 4.11 5.60 -42.22
N ILE A 109 5.06 5.81 -41.30
CA ILE A 109 6.30 6.54 -41.57
C ILE A 109 7.19 5.79 -42.58
N VAL A 110 7.33 4.46 -42.44
CA VAL A 110 8.13 3.64 -43.36
C VAL A 110 7.56 3.67 -44.79
N LEU A 111 6.24 3.53 -44.91
CA LEU A 111 5.54 3.64 -46.20
C LEU A 111 5.69 5.02 -46.84
N LEU A 112 5.60 6.09 -46.05
CA LEU A 112 5.78 7.47 -46.54
C LEU A 112 7.23 7.78 -46.92
N ALA A 113 8.20 7.15 -46.26
CA ALA A 113 9.62 7.30 -46.56
C ALA A 113 10.10 6.46 -47.77
N GLY A 114 9.19 5.71 -48.43
CA GLY A 114 9.51 4.87 -49.59
C GLY A 114 10.26 3.59 -49.23
N GLY A 115 10.28 3.20 -47.95
CA GLY A 115 10.84 1.91 -47.53
C GLY A 115 9.90 0.78 -47.92
N ALA A 116 10.36 -0.15 -48.74
CA ALA A 116 9.67 -1.43 -48.92
C ALA A 116 9.77 -2.23 -47.61
N LEU A 117 8.63 -2.75 -47.16
CA LEU A 117 8.50 -3.52 -45.91
C LEU A 117 9.19 -4.89 -46.01
#